data_AF-A0A8I0H6H1-F1
#
_entry.id   AF-A0A8I0H6H1-F1
#
_cell.length_a   1.000
_cell.length_b   1.000
_cell.length_c   1.000
_cell.angle_alpha   90.00
_cell.angle_beta   90.00
_cell.angle_gamma   90.00
#
_symmetry.space_group_name_H-M   'P 1'
#
loop_
_entity.id
_entity.type
_entity.pdbx_description
1 polymer ?
#
loop_
_entity_poly.entity_id
_entity_poly.type
_entity_poly.pdbx_seq_one_letter_code
_entity_poly.pdbx_strand_id
1 'polypeptide(L)'
;LPQNGYRILAVTACVNGIAHTYMAAEALTKAGDKLGLPTKVETNGSDGAKNILTRAEIAACDGIIVAAEKKVDTARFDGKPVLFTRVDDGIHKPEEL
;
A
#
# COMPACT_ATOMS: atom_id res chain seq x y z
N LEU A 1 -2.72 -21.06 -9.41
CA LEU A 1 -2.53 -21.45 -8.00
C LEU A 1 -3.28 -20.42 -7.15
N PRO A 2 -4.15 -20.82 -6.21
CA PRO A 2 -4.70 -19.86 -5.25
C PRO A 2 -3.53 -19.31 -4.42
N GLN A 3 -3.21 -18.02 -4.59
CA GLN A 3 -2.22 -17.37 -3.74
C GLN A 3 -2.89 -17.15 -2.38
N ASN A 4 -2.46 -17.92 -1.38
CA ASN A 4 -3.03 -17.92 -0.03
C ASN A 4 -2.55 -16.71 0.81
N GLY A 5 -2.36 -15.55 0.19
CA GLY A 5 -1.78 -14.36 0.81
C GLY A 5 -2.11 -13.07 0.06
N TYR A 6 -1.56 -11.95 0.56
CA TYR A 6 -1.76 -10.64 -0.07
C TYR A 6 -1.07 -10.55 -1.42
N ARG A 7 -1.89 -10.37 -2.45
CA ARG A 7 -1.48 -10.22 -3.85
C ARG A 7 -0.90 -8.85 -4.12
N ILE A 8 -1.52 -7.83 -3.56
CA ILE A 8 -1.07 -6.44 -3.68
C ILE A 8 -0.68 -5.96 -2.29
N LEU A 9 0.47 -5.32 -2.19
CA LEU A 9 0.84 -4.59 -0.99
C LEU A 9 0.78 -3.11 -1.28
N ALA A 10 0.48 -2.30 -0.28
CA ALA A 10 0.59 -0.86 -0.40
C ALA A 10 1.24 -0.22 0.81
N VAL A 11 1.83 0.95 0.60
CA VAL A 11 2.32 1.83 1.65
C VAL A 11 1.69 3.20 1.46
N THR A 12 1.00 3.70 2.48
CA THR A 12 0.45 5.05 2.48
C THR A 12 1.20 5.94 3.45
N ALA A 13 1.50 7.18 3.06
CA ALA A 13 2.31 8.07 3.90
C ALA A 13 2.05 9.55 3.60
N CYS A 14 1.33 10.25 4.48
CA CYS A 14 1.10 11.70 4.35
C CYS A 14 1.88 12.50 5.41
N VAL A 15 2.47 13.64 5.03
CA VAL A 15 3.16 14.56 5.95
C VAL A 15 2.20 15.40 6.80
N ASN A 16 0.98 15.60 6.31
CA ASN A 16 -0.04 16.45 6.94
C ASN A 16 -0.89 15.71 7.99
N GLY A 17 -0.55 14.46 8.34
CA GLY A 17 -1.16 13.72 9.43
C GLY A 17 -1.71 12.35 9.03
N ILE A 18 -2.46 11.74 9.94
CA ILE A 18 -2.93 10.36 9.82
C ILE A 18 -4.17 10.19 8.94
N ALA A 19 -5.01 11.22 8.79
CA ALA A 19 -6.31 11.09 8.14
C ALA A 19 -6.18 10.60 6.69
N HIS A 20 -5.45 11.31 5.85
CA HIS A 20 -5.25 10.91 4.45
C HIS A 20 -4.50 9.57 4.32
N THR A 21 -3.57 9.30 5.25
CA THR A 21 -2.86 8.02 5.32
C THR A 21 -3.83 6.85 5.51
N TYR A 22 -4.78 6.96 6.44
CA TYR A 22 -5.79 5.92 6.68
C TYR A 22 -6.86 5.88 5.59
N MET A 23 -7.30 7.03 5.07
CA MET A 23 -8.26 7.09 3.97
C MET A 23 -7.73 6.38 2.72
N ALA A 24 -6.48 6.64 2.34
CA ALA A 24 -5.84 5.95 1.22
C ALA A 24 -5.73 4.45 1.49
N ALA A 25 -5.40 4.06 2.72
CA ALA A 25 -5.27 2.64 3.06
C ALA A 25 -6.60 1.90 2.98
N GLU A 26 -7.68 2.50 3.49
CA GLU A 26 -9.02 1.93 3.41
C GLU A 26 -9.50 1.85 1.95
N ALA A 27 -9.29 2.90 1.16
CA ALA A 27 -9.66 2.95 -0.25
C ALA A 27 -8.94 1.88 -1.08
N LEU A 28 -7.63 1.74 -0.92
CA LEU A 28 -6.82 0.70 -1.58
C LEU A 28 -7.24 -0.71 -1.16
N THR A 29 -7.54 -0.92 0.12
CA THR A 29 -8.01 -2.22 0.63
C THR A 29 -9.35 -2.58 0.00
N LYS A 30 -10.31 -1.65 -0.01
CA LYS A 30 -11.63 -1.82 -0.63
C LYS A 30 -11.55 -2.08 -2.13
N ALA A 31 -10.67 -1.38 -2.84
CA ALA A 31 -10.44 -1.62 -4.27
C ALA A 31 -9.87 -3.02 -4.51
N GLY A 32 -8.88 -3.43 -3.72
CA GLY A 32 -8.35 -4.79 -3.74
C GLY A 32 -9.43 -5.85 -3.55
N ASP A 33 -10.25 -5.71 -2.50
CA ASP A 33 -11.35 -6.63 -2.21
C ASP A 33 -12.37 -6.67 -3.36
N LYS A 34 -12.72 -5.51 -3.93
CA LYS A 34 -13.65 -5.40 -5.07
C LYS A 34 -13.11 -6.10 -6.32
N LEU A 35 -11.80 -6.03 -6.56
CA LEU A 35 -11.13 -6.64 -7.71
C LEU A 35 -10.75 -8.11 -7.46
N GLY A 36 -11.02 -8.66 -6.27
CA GLY A 36 -10.60 -10.01 -5.90
C GLY A 36 -9.07 -10.15 -5.76
N LEU A 37 -8.40 -9.04 -5.42
CA LEU A 37 -6.97 -8.91 -5.19
C LEU A 37 -6.73 -8.61 -3.70
N PRO A 38 -6.53 -9.64 -2.85
CA PRO A 38 -6.23 -9.46 -1.44
C PRO A 38 -5.10 -8.44 -1.23
N THR A 39 -5.41 -7.34 -0.55
CA THR A 39 -4.51 -6.20 -0.41
C THR A 39 -4.17 -5.94 1.05
N LYS A 40 -2.89 -5.72 1.35
CA LYS A 40 -2.44 -5.26 2.67
C LYS A 40 -1.79 -3.90 2.55
N VAL A 41 -2.21 -2.97 3.40
CA VAL A 41 -1.68 -1.61 3.41
C VAL A 41 -0.95 -1.31 4.71
N GLU A 42 0.32 -0.91 4.59
CA GLU A 42 1.12 -0.32 5.66
C GLU A 42 0.86 1.19 5.72
N THR A 43 0.51 1.70 6.89
CA THR A 43 0.22 3.12 7.10
C THR A 43 1.38 3.78 7.83
N ASN A 44 1.95 4.82 7.23
CA ASN A 44 3.08 5.59 7.76
C ASN A 44 2.64 7.00 8.15
N GLY A 45 1.87 7.10 9.23
CA GLY A 45 1.36 8.37 9.77
C GLY A 45 2.36 9.10 10.68
N SER A 46 1.90 10.18 11.30
CA SER A 46 2.63 10.90 12.36
C SER A 46 2.79 10.08 13.65
N ASP A 47 1.88 9.14 13.91
CA ASP A 47 1.95 8.21 15.05
C ASP A 47 2.87 7.00 14.78
N GLY A 48 3.64 7.05 13.69
CA GLY A 48 4.51 5.96 13.25
C GLY A 48 3.85 5.00 12.26
N ALA A 49 4.57 3.93 11.99
CA ALA A 49 4.25 2.93 10.99
C ALA A 49 3.38 1.82 11.59
N LYS A 50 2.24 1.49 10.96
CA LYS A 50 1.36 0.38 11.35
C LYS A 50 1.14 -0.59 10.19
N ASN A 51 0.76 -1.82 10.51
CA ASN A 51 0.57 -2.91 9.55
C ASN A 51 1.82 -3.17 8.69
N ILE A 52 2.99 -3.14 9.32
CA ILE A 52 4.29 -3.27 8.65
C ILE A 52 4.29 -4.49 7.72
N LEU A 53 4.73 -4.26 6.48
CA LEU A 53 4.88 -5.32 5.50
C LEU A 53 6.06 -6.21 5.88
N THR A 54 5.80 -7.50 5.99
CA THR A 54 6.84 -8.49 6.26
C THR A 54 7.58 -8.86 4.97
N ARG A 55 8.83 -9.32 5.10
CA ARG A 55 9.60 -9.82 3.95
C ARG A 55 8.89 -10.97 3.22
N ALA A 56 8.18 -11.83 3.95
CA ALA A 56 7.44 -12.94 3.37
C ALA A 56 6.28 -12.45 2.49
N GLU A 57 5.53 -11.45 2.96
CA GLU A 57 4.46 -10.83 2.18
C GLU A 57 5.02 -10.15 0.93
N ILE A 58 6.09 -9.38 1.07
CA ILE A 58 6.76 -8.70 -0.06
C ILE A 58 7.24 -9.71 -1.10
N ALA A 59 7.83 -10.83 -0.66
CA ALA A 59 8.29 -11.87 -1.56
C ALA A 59 7.13 -12.59 -2.27
N ALA A 60 5.97 -12.73 -1.62
CA ALA A 60 4.81 -13.43 -2.15
C ALA A 60 3.88 -12.56 -3.01
N CYS A 61 3.94 -11.23 -2.89
CA CYS A 61 3.04 -10.34 -3.62
C CYS A 61 3.39 -10.22 -5.11
N ASP A 62 2.37 -9.90 -5.91
CA ASP A 62 2.48 -9.62 -7.35
C ASP A 62 3.00 -8.20 -7.60
N GLY A 63 2.64 -7.23 -6.76
CA GLY A 63 3.06 -5.82 -6.91
C GLY A 63 2.88 -4.97 -5.65
N ILE A 64 3.48 -3.79 -5.64
CA ILE A 64 3.52 -2.88 -4.49
C ILE A 64 3.13 -1.46 -4.91
N ILE A 65 2.19 -0.85 -4.20
CA ILE A 65 1.75 0.54 -4.43
C ILE A 65 2.30 1.43 -3.32
N VAL A 66 3.08 2.44 -3.65
CA VAL A 66 3.57 3.45 -2.70
C VAL A 66 2.83 4.75 -2.96
N ALA A 67 1.76 4.97 -2.20
CA ALA A 67 0.94 6.18 -2.22
C ALA A 67 1.42 7.14 -1.11
N ALA A 68 2.41 7.96 -1.41
CA ALA A 68 3.14 8.72 -0.39
C ALA A 68 3.49 10.14 -0.82
N GLU A 69 3.41 11.08 0.13
CA GLU A 69 3.89 12.46 -0.02
C GLU A 69 5.22 12.71 0.72
N LYS A 70 5.71 11.71 1.47
CA LYS A 70 7.05 11.70 2.07
C LYS A 70 7.88 10.56 1.51
N LYS A 71 9.19 10.66 1.74
CA LYS A 71 10.12 9.58 1.42
C LYS A 71 9.78 8.34 2.26
N VAL A 72 9.54 7.21 1.58
CA VAL A 72 9.30 5.90 2.17
C VAL A 72 10.52 5.02 1.86
N ASP A 73 10.94 4.20 2.82
CA ASP A 73 11.97 3.19 2.56
C ASP A 73 11.43 2.09 1.65
N THR A 74 11.99 2.04 0.45
CA THR A 74 11.64 1.09 -0.61
C THR A 74 12.74 0.09 -0.89
N ALA A 75 13.87 0.11 -0.15
CA ALA A 75 14.96 -0.85 -0.35
C ALA A 75 14.51 -2.30 -0.13
N ARG A 76 13.52 -2.51 0.76
CA ARG A 76 12.90 -3.82 0.99
C ARG A 76 12.01 -4.32 -0.16
N PHE A 77 11.70 -3.48 -1.13
CA PHE A 77 10.87 -3.79 -2.31
C PHE A 77 11.71 -4.07 -3.57
N ASP A 78 13.03 -4.12 -3.44
CA ASP A 78 13.93 -4.34 -4.57
C ASP A 78 13.58 -5.64 -5.32
N GLY A 79 13.54 -5.54 -6.65
CA GLY A 79 13.13 -6.64 -7.53
C GLY A 79 11.61 -6.90 -7.64
N LYS A 80 10.76 -6.14 -6.94
CA LYS A 80 9.30 -6.17 -7.12
C LYS A 80 8.80 -5.00 -7.98
N PRO A 81 7.68 -5.15 -8.71
CA PRO A 81 7.08 -4.02 -9.40
C PRO A 81 6.51 -3.06 -8.36
N VAL A 82 7.00 -1.81 -8.38
CA VAL A 82 6.57 -0.76 -7.47
C VAL A 82 5.94 0.39 -8.25
N LEU A 83 4.68 0.70 -7.95
CA LEU A 83 3.97 1.87 -8.46
C LEU A 83 4.08 3.01 -7.45
N PHE A 84 4.66 4.14 -7.83
CA PHE A 84 4.71 5.33 -6.99
C PHE A 84 3.61 6.30 -7.39
N THR A 85 2.84 6.76 -6.41
CA THR A 85 1.72 7.68 -6.63
C THR A 85 1.51 8.59 -5.42
N ARG A 86 0.59 9.57 -5.54
CA ARG A 86 0.23 10.47 -4.45
C ARG A 86 -0.76 9.81 -3.50
N VAL A 87 -0.78 10.26 -2.24
CA VAL A 87 -1.79 9.81 -1.26
C VAL A 87 -3.20 10.10 -1.78
N ASP A 88 -3.42 11.26 -2.41
CA ASP A 88 -4.71 11.64 -3.01
C ASP A 88 -5.18 10.65 -4.08
N ASP A 89 -4.28 10.16 -4.93
CA ASP A 89 -4.63 9.16 -5.95
C ASP A 89 -5.04 7.83 -5.30
N GLY A 90 -4.38 7.46 -4.21
CA GLY A 90 -4.77 6.31 -3.39
C GLY A 90 -6.15 6.45 -2.73
N ILE A 91 -6.66 7.66 -2.57
CA ILE A 91 -8.01 7.93 -2.03
C ILE A 91 -9.04 7.97 -3.15
N HIS A 92 -8.75 8.69 -4.23
CA HIS A 92 -9.73 9.05 -5.25
C HIS A 92 -9.79 8.08 -6.43
N LYS A 93 -8.70 7.36 -6.72
CA LYS A 93 -8.57 6.46 -7.88
C LYS A 93 -7.92 5.11 -7.51
N PRO A 94 -8.32 4.46 -6.41
CA PRO A 94 -7.65 3.23 -5.95
C PRO A 94 -7.80 2.04 -6.91
N GLU A 95 -8.81 2.04 -7.78
CA GLU A 95 -9.05 0.97 -8.77
C GLU A 95 -8.19 1.10 -10.04
N GLU A 96 -7.60 2.27 -10.28
CA GLU A 96 -6.69 2.52 -11.40
C GLU A 96 -5.23 2.17 -11.06
N LEU A 97 -4.96 1.84 -9.79
CA LEU A 97 -3.63 1.60 -9.22
C LEU A 97 -3.32 0.11 -9.07
#